data_AF-A0A0G0RNT5-F1
#
_entry.id   AF-A0A0G0RNT5-F1
#
_cell.length_a   1.000
_cell.length_b   1.000
_cell.length_c   1.000
_cell.angle_alpha   90.00
_cell.angle_beta   90.00
_cell.angle_gamma   90.00
#
_symmetry.space_group_name_H-M   'P 1'
#
loop_
_entity.id
_entity.type
_entity.pdbx_description
1 polymer ?
#
loop_
_entity_poly.entity_id
_entity_poly.type
_entity_poly.pdbx_seq_one_letter_code
_entity_poly.pdbx_strand_id
1 'polypeptide(L)'
;MEDTTAPKSIGVNTLPPVYLTPEQENLCKRLDEWHKQGGLYNKPSDMFRGAVFAVRDECGNNPDFISQSANSLREILYPFQSWTVKKVVAKKVIALRNFGSVTVDEKFYNSKVEPLWKQLNDIAHHGVDPQWDKNFDFSTFSKVAFQKILADFEKVMNEALTRQLDVHQMIDEVLIARPQLTSDVVDKNN
;
A
#
# COMPACT_ATOMS: atom_id res chain seq x y z
N MET A 1 -45.99 8.23 22.86
CA MET A 1 -44.81 9.11 22.88
C MET A 1 -43.81 8.48 21.94
N GLU A 2 -43.77 8.94 20.70
CA GLU A 2 -42.83 8.46 19.70
C GLU A 2 -41.49 9.15 19.95
N ASP A 3 -40.49 8.34 20.30
CA ASP A 3 -39.11 8.79 20.44
C ASP A 3 -38.58 9.14 19.04
N THR A 4 -38.50 10.44 18.78
CA THR A 4 -38.12 11.06 17.50
C THR A 4 -36.67 11.56 17.51
N THR A 5 -35.80 10.98 18.35
CA THR A 5 -34.36 11.26 18.21
C THR A 5 -33.77 10.42 17.09
N ALA A 6 -33.98 10.88 15.84
CA ALA A 6 -33.10 10.50 14.75
C ALA A 6 -31.65 10.79 15.18
N PRO A 7 -30.69 9.86 14.98
CA PRO A 7 -29.30 10.11 15.33
C PRO A 7 -28.83 11.36 14.59
N LYS A 8 -28.53 12.42 15.34
CA LYS A 8 -27.89 13.62 14.80
C LYS A 8 -26.61 13.18 14.09
N SER A 9 -26.46 13.55 12.82
CA SER A 9 -25.24 13.27 12.07
C SER A 9 -24.03 13.82 12.82
N ILE A 10 -23.08 12.95 13.13
CA ILE A 10 -21.79 13.37 13.64
C ILE A 10 -21.05 14.01 12.46
N GLY A 11 -20.97 15.34 12.45
CA GLY A 11 -20.06 16.09 11.59
C GLY A 11 -20.75 17.05 10.63
N VAL A 12 -20.71 18.34 10.96
CA VAL A 12 -21.07 19.45 10.05
C VAL A 12 -19.96 19.67 8.98
N ASN A 13 -18.83 18.96 9.08
CA ASN A 13 -17.65 19.08 8.22
C ASN A 13 -17.06 17.71 7.84
N THR A 14 -17.87 16.76 7.37
CA THR A 14 -17.33 15.52 6.80
C THR A 14 -16.72 15.83 5.43
N LEU A 15 -15.39 15.79 5.34
CA LEU A 15 -14.70 15.82 4.05
C LEU A 15 -15.20 14.65 3.18
N PRO A 16 -15.33 14.85 1.86
CA PRO A 16 -15.72 13.77 0.96
C PRO A 16 -14.67 12.66 0.99
N PRO A 17 -15.06 11.41 0.63
CA PRO A 17 -14.12 10.32 0.42
C PRO A 17 -12.96 10.74 -0.49
N VAL A 18 -11.79 10.13 -0.27
CA VAL A 18 -10.63 10.39 -1.11
C VAL A 18 -10.87 9.83 -2.51
N TYR A 19 -10.61 10.63 -3.54
CA TYR A 19 -10.55 10.16 -4.91
C TYR A 19 -9.16 9.58 -5.16
N LEU A 20 -9.09 8.28 -5.40
CA LEU A 20 -7.86 7.59 -5.73
C LEU A 20 -7.59 7.68 -7.24
N THR A 21 -6.31 7.62 -7.63
CA THR A 21 -5.95 7.41 -9.03
C THR A 21 -6.32 5.98 -9.48
N PRO A 22 -6.42 5.70 -10.79
CA PRO A 22 -6.64 4.34 -11.28
C PRO A 22 -5.61 3.33 -10.75
N GLU A 23 -4.34 3.73 -10.64
CA GLU A 23 -3.26 2.90 -10.10
C GLU A 23 -3.48 2.59 -8.61
N GLN A 24 -3.92 3.58 -7.83
CA GLN A 24 -4.23 3.42 -6.41
C GLN A 24 -5.46 2.53 -6.18
N GLU A 25 -6.50 2.62 -7.03
CA GLU A 25 -7.64 1.71 -6.98
C GLU A 25 -7.25 0.27 -7.31
N ASN A 26 -6.41 0.09 -8.34
CA ASN A 26 -5.87 -1.21 -8.70
C ASN A 26 -5.01 -1.79 -7.56
N LEU A 27 -4.17 -0.96 -6.91
CA LEU A 27 -3.41 -1.37 -5.74
C LEU A 27 -4.32 -1.79 -4.58
N CYS A 28 -5.37 -1.01 -4.29
CA CYS A 28 -6.37 -1.34 -3.27
C CYS A 28 -6.99 -2.73 -3.50
N LYS A 29 -7.42 -3.02 -4.73
CA LYS A 29 -7.97 -4.32 -5.10
C LYS A 29 -6.97 -5.45 -4.83
N ARG A 30 -5.72 -5.28 -5.26
CA ARG A 30 -4.64 -6.27 -5.09
C ARG A 30 -4.31 -6.53 -3.63
N LEU A 31 -4.25 -5.47 -2.83
CA LEU A 31 -4.02 -5.56 -1.39
C LEU A 31 -5.13 -6.38 -0.70
N ASP A 32 -6.39 -6.12 -1.03
CA ASP A 32 -7.52 -6.86 -0.46
C ASP A 32 -7.55 -8.32 -0.89
N GLU A 33 -7.27 -8.61 -2.18
CA GLU A 33 -7.18 -9.99 -2.66
C GLU A 33 -6.04 -10.76 -1.99
N TRP A 34 -4.88 -10.12 -1.81
CA TRP A 34 -3.74 -10.69 -1.10
C TRP A 34 -4.12 -11.05 0.33
N HIS A 35 -4.79 -10.12 0.99
CA HIS A 35 -5.16 -10.23 2.38
C HIS A 35 -6.25 -11.27 2.65
N LYS A 36 -7.20 -11.45 1.72
CA LYS A 36 -8.19 -12.54 1.78
C LYS A 36 -7.54 -13.93 1.86
N GLN A 37 -6.40 -14.12 1.19
CA GLN A 37 -5.64 -15.38 1.25
C GLN A 37 -4.88 -15.55 2.57
N GLY A 38 -4.54 -14.44 3.23
CA GLY A 38 -3.84 -14.41 4.53
C GLY A 38 -4.76 -14.49 5.75
N GLY A 39 -6.06 -14.21 5.60
CA GLY A 39 -7.07 -14.36 6.65
C GLY A 39 -6.98 -13.34 7.79
N LEU A 40 -6.54 -12.10 7.54
CA LEU A 40 -6.48 -11.08 8.60
C LEU A 40 -7.74 -10.20 8.63
N TYR A 41 -7.96 -9.52 9.75
CA TYR A 41 -9.25 -8.93 10.13
C TYR A 41 -9.59 -7.59 9.45
N ASN A 42 -8.60 -6.70 9.25
CA ASN A 42 -8.82 -5.37 8.69
C ASN A 42 -8.56 -5.35 7.18
N LYS A 43 -9.35 -4.61 6.38
CA LYS A 43 -9.09 -4.49 4.94
C LYS A 43 -7.92 -3.53 4.67
N PRO A 44 -6.84 -3.97 4.01
CA PRO A 44 -5.72 -3.10 3.69
C PRO A 44 -6.11 -1.92 2.78
N SER A 45 -7.10 -2.08 1.91
CA SER A 45 -7.54 -0.97 1.06
C SER A 45 -8.19 0.16 1.86
N ASP A 46 -8.86 -0.14 2.97
CA ASP A 46 -9.40 0.87 3.88
C ASP A 46 -8.26 1.60 4.62
N MET A 47 -7.23 0.87 5.04
CA MET A 47 -6.02 1.47 5.63
C MET A 47 -5.30 2.38 4.63
N PHE A 48 -5.14 1.94 3.38
CA PHE A 48 -4.48 2.72 2.34
C PHE A 48 -5.29 3.99 2.01
N ARG A 49 -6.61 3.88 1.86
CA ARG A 49 -7.48 5.05 1.69
C ARG A 49 -7.39 6.02 2.87
N GLY A 50 -7.35 5.51 4.09
CA GLY A 50 -7.11 6.32 5.30
C GLY A 50 -5.76 7.05 5.25
N ALA A 51 -4.71 6.36 4.80
CA ALA A 51 -3.38 6.95 4.64
C ALA A 51 -3.35 8.10 3.62
N VAL A 52 -3.95 7.91 2.44
CA VAL A 52 -4.03 8.94 1.40
C VAL A 52 -4.93 10.10 1.85
N PHE A 53 -6.04 9.80 2.53
CA PHE A 53 -6.94 10.81 3.08
C PHE A 53 -6.23 11.70 4.12
N ALA A 54 -5.45 11.10 5.03
CA ALA A 54 -4.77 11.84 6.09
C ALA A 54 -3.78 12.88 5.55
N VAL A 55 -3.14 12.64 4.39
CA VAL A 55 -2.15 13.57 3.81
C VAL A 55 -2.75 14.68 2.94
N ARG A 56 -4.07 14.78 2.86
CA ARG A 56 -4.75 15.87 2.13
C ARG A 56 -4.41 17.24 2.73
N ASP A 57 -4.43 18.28 1.89
CA ASP A 57 -4.17 19.66 2.36
C ASP A 57 -5.21 20.09 3.40
N GLU A 58 -6.45 19.67 3.23
CA GLU A 58 -7.57 19.94 4.13
C GLU A 58 -7.36 19.32 5.54
N CYS A 59 -6.53 18.29 5.64
CA CYS A 59 -6.17 17.63 6.90
C CYS A 59 -4.97 18.27 7.60
N GLY A 60 -4.35 19.30 7.02
CA GLY A 60 -3.09 19.89 7.50
C GLY A 60 -3.14 20.52 8.90
N ASN A 61 -4.34 20.79 9.42
CA ASN A 61 -4.52 21.29 10.80
C ASN A 61 -4.37 20.19 11.87
N ASN A 62 -4.39 18.91 11.49
CA ASN A 62 -4.13 17.80 12.40
C ASN A 62 -2.61 17.58 12.49
N PRO A 63 -1.93 17.89 13.60
CA PRO A 63 -0.46 17.75 13.69
C PRO A 63 0.04 16.31 13.48
N ASP A 64 -0.82 15.31 13.71
CA ASP A 64 -0.46 13.89 13.62
C ASP A 64 -0.80 13.26 12.27
N PHE A 65 -1.20 14.05 11.27
CA PHE A 65 -1.69 13.51 9.99
C PHE A 65 -0.66 12.60 9.30
N ILE A 66 0.62 12.94 9.40
CA ILE A 66 1.74 12.14 8.86
C ILE A 66 1.87 10.83 9.63
N SER A 67 1.90 10.88 10.96
CA SER A 67 2.09 9.68 11.80
C SER A 67 0.90 8.72 11.72
N GLN A 68 -0.33 9.24 11.59
CA GLN A 68 -1.53 8.44 11.34
C GLN A 68 -1.50 7.77 9.96
N SER A 69 -1.06 8.49 8.93
CA SER A 69 -0.87 7.93 7.60
C SER A 69 0.21 6.85 7.60
N ALA A 70 1.37 7.13 8.19
CA ALA A 70 2.48 6.19 8.32
C ALA A 70 2.09 4.93 9.09
N ASN A 71 1.31 5.08 10.16
CA ASN A 71 0.76 3.95 10.90
C ASN A 71 -0.16 3.08 10.03
N SER A 72 -1.01 3.69 9.22
CA SER A 72 -1.89 2.92 8.32
C SER A 72 -1.07 2.14 7.27
N LEU A 73 -0.04 2.75 6.69
CA LEU A 73 0.84 2.09 5.71
C LEU A 73 1.69 0.98 6.35
N ARG A 74 2.25 1.20 7.56
CA ARG A 74 3.06 0.17 8.23
C ARG A 74 2.23 -1.06 8.61
N GLU A 75 0.96 -0.86 8.96
CA GLU A 75 0.04 -1.96 9.31
C GLU A 75 -0.25 -2.86 8.10
N ILE A 76 -0.34 -2.30 6.89
CA ILE A 76 -0.44 -3.08 5.65
C ILE A 76 0.77 -3.99 5.47
N LEU A 77 1.95 -3.51 5.87
CA LEU A 77 3.21 -4.26 5.80
C LEU A 77 3.45 -5.15 7.04
N TYR A 78 2.66 -5.00 8.11
CA TYR A 78 2.82 -5.72 9.37
C TYR A 78 2.80 -7.25 9.24
N PRO A 79 2.01 -7.86 8.32
CA PRO A 79 2.11 -9.29 8.04
C PRO A 79 3.54 -9.73 7.68
N PHE A 80 4.38 -8.84 7.14
CA PHE A 80 5.79 -9.11 6.87
C PHE A 80 6.73 -8.90 8.05
N GLN A 81 6.28 -8.32 9.17
CA GLN A 81 7.17 -7.87 10.24
C GLN A 81 6.87 -8.48 11.61
N SER A 82 5.63 -8.86 11.94
CA SER A 82 5.34 -9.41 13.27
C SER A 82 6.24 -10.60 13.68
N TRP A 83 6.95 -10.46 14.80
CA TRP A 83 7.73 -11.50 15.48
C TRP A 83 6.92 -12.18 16.60
N THR A 84 5.89 -11.49 17.09
CA THR A 84 5.00 -11.94 18.18
C THR A 84 4.07 -13.07 17.74
N VAL A 85 3.77 -13.17 16.45
CA VAL A 85 3.09 -14.34 15.89
C VAL A 85 4.14 -15.29 15.30
N LYS A 86 4.81 -16.10 16.13
CA LYS A 86 5.80 -17.11 15.70
C LYS A 86 5.29 -18.05 14.58
N LYS A 87 3.97 -18.21 14.43
CA LYS A 87 3.32 -18.98 13.33
C LYS A 87 3.24 -18.24 11.98
N VAL A 88 3.53 -16.93 11.92
CA VAL A 88 3.42 -16.10 10.71
C VAL A 88 4.77 -15.93 10.01
N VAL A 89 5.92 -16.02 10.70
CA VAL A 89 7.26 -15.77 10.13
C VAL A 89 7.57 -16.63 8.90
N ALA A 90 7.29 -17.94 8.94
CA ALA A 90 7.47 -18.82 7.78
C ALA A 90 6.47 -18.53 6.64
N LYS A 91 5.34 -17.89 6.94
CA LYS A 91 4.29 -17.58 5.96
C LYS A 91 4.50 -16.26 5.22
N LYS A 92 5.49 -15.44 5.59
CA LYS A 92 5.66 -14.06 5.06
C LYS A 92 6.15 -14.04 3.61
N VAL A 93 7.33 -14.63 3.39
CA VAL A 93 7.91 -14.82 2.06
C VAL A 93 7.06 -15.80 1.26
N ILE A 94 6.48 -16.80 1.91
CA ILE A 94 5.59 -17.76 1.24
C ILE A 94 4.30 -17.08 0.76
N ALA A 95 3.68 -16.19 1.54
CA ALA A 95 2.48 -15.46 1.11
C ALA A 95 2.80 -14.47 -0.01
N LEU A 96 3.94 -13.75 0.07
CA LEU A 96 4.42 -12.91 -1.04
C LEU A 96 4.75 -13.73 -2.28
N ARG A 97 5.42 -14.88 -2.15
CA ARG A 97 5.74 -15.75 -3.29
C ARG A 97 4.51 -16.43 -3.90
N ASN A 98 3.56 -16.83 -3.06
CA ASN A 98 2.36 -17.54 -3.51
C ASN A 98 1.33 -16.59 -4.14
N PHE A 99 1.37 -15.30 -3.81
CA PHE A 99 0.36 -14.33 -4.25
C PHE A 99 0.92 -13.21 -5.12
N GLY A 100 2.13 -12.75 -4.82
CA GLY A 100 2.81 -11.64 -5.46
C GLY A 100 3.57 -12.04 -6.72
N SER A 101 4.43 -11.13 -7.17
CA SER A 101 5.27 -11.36 -8.34
C SER A 101 6.25 -12.51 -8.13
N VAL A 102 6.49 -13.30 -9.18
CA VAL A 102 7.56 -14.30 -9.22
C VAL A 102 8.96 -13.70 -9.01
N THR A 103 9.09 -12.38 -9.18
CA THR A 103 10.34 -11.63 -8.94
C THR A 103 10.54 -11.25 -7.48
N VAL A 104 9.55 -11.47 -6.60
CA VAL A 104 9.68 -11.18 -5.17
C VAL A 104 10.37 -12.35 -4.48
N ASP A 105 11.61 -12.10 -4.10
CA ASP A 105 12.43 -12.98 -3.29
C ASP A 105 12.84 -12.31 -1.96
N GLU A 106 13.72 -12.98 -1.22
CA GLU A 106 14.26 -12.45 0.02
C GLU A 106 15.06 -11.16 -0.21
N LYS A 107 15.75 -11.03 -1.36
CA LYS A 107 16.50 -9.83 -1.71
C LYS A 107 15.57 -8.66 -1.96
N PHE A 108 14.45 -8.84 -2.67
CA PHE A 108 13.42 -7.82 -2.83
C PHE A 108 12.90 -7.34 -1.47
N TYR A 109 12.56 -8.28 -0.59
CA TYR A 109 12.05 -7.97 0.74
C TYR A 109 13.06 -7.14 1.56
N ASN A 110 14.30 -7.63 1.71
CA ASN A 110 15.34 -6.99 2.51
C ASN A 110 15.77 -5.62 1.92
N SER A 111 15.68 -5.43 0.61
CA SER A 111 16.13 -4.18 -0.05
C SER A 111 15.03 -3.12 -0.20
N LYS A 112 13.75 -3.51 -0.20
CA LYS A 112 12.64 -2.59 -0.48
C LYS A 112 11.59 -2.56 0.63
N VAL A 113 11.08 -3.71 1.04
CA VAL A 113 9.95 -3.80 1.98
C VAL A 113 10.40 -3.54 3.42
N GLU A 114 11.48 -4.17 3.87
CA GLU A 114 11.98 -4.00 5.24
C GLU A 114 12.44 -2.55 5.52
N PRO A 115 13.25 -1.89 4.66
CA PRO A 115 13.65 -0.51 4.90
C PRO A 115 12.46 0.45 4.94
N LEU A 116 11.51 0.29 4.00
CA LEU A 116 10.29 1.10 3.96
C LEU A 116 9.45 0.92 5.23
N TRP A 117 9.30 -0.31 5.71
CA TRP A 117 8.57 -0.56 6.97
C TRP A 117 9.26 0.11 8.17
N LYS A 118 10.58 0.00 8.29
CA LYS A 118 11.34 0.65 9.39
C LYS A 118 11.12 2.16 9.36
N GLN A 119 11.21 2.76 8.18
CA GLN A 119 10.99 4.19 8.00
C GLN A 119 9.56 4.59 8.40
N LEU A 120 8.53 3.87 7.93
CA LEU A 120 7.14 4.10 8.31
C LEU A 120 6.89 3.90 9.81
N ASN A 121 7.53 2.90 10.41
CA ASN A 121 7.43 2.61 11.85
C ASN A 121 8.03 3.75 12.69
N ASP A 122 9.18 4.27 12.30
CA ASP A 122 9.82 5.37 13.02
C ASP A 122 8.97 6.65 12.90
N ILE A 123 8.41 6.94 11.73
CA ILE A 123 7.49 8.08 11.52
C ILE A 123 6.20 7.93 12.35
N ALA A 124 5.62 6.72 12.37
CA ALA A 124 4.41 6.44 13.13
C ALA A 124 4.59 6.61 14.64
N HIS A 125 5.81 6.42 15.15
CA HIS A 125 6.14 6.62 16.57
C HIS A 125 6.92 7.91 16.84
N HIS A 126 6.91 8.88 15.92
CA HIS A 126 7.60 10.17 16.08
C HIS A 126 9.10 10.03 16.44
N GLY A 127 9.77 9.00 15.92
CA GLY A 127 11.18 8.74 16.17
C GLY A 127 11.51 8.17 17.56
N VAL A 128 10.51 7.70 18.32
CA VAL A 128 10.76 6.97 19.58
C VAL A 128 11.35 5.60 19.24
N ASP A 129 12.59 5.36 19.64
CA ASP A 129 13.39 4.14 19.37
C ASP A 129 13.53 3.81 17.87
N PRO A 130 14.28 4.65 17.12
CA PRO A 130 14.34 4.57 15.66
C PRO A 130 15.11 3.33 15.17
N GLN A 131 14.54 2.65 14.18
CA GLN A 131 15.08 1.46 13.52
C GLN A 131 15.66 1.75 12.13
N TRP A 132 15.20 2.80 11.46
CA TRP A 132 15.66 3.21 10.14
C TRP A 132 16.91 4.08 10.24
N ASP A 133 16.82 5.20 10.96
CA ASP A 133 17.94 6.13 11.16
C ASP A 133 17.88 6.77 12.54
N LYS A 134 18.88 6.43 13.37
CA LYS A 134 18.99 6.90 14.76
C LYS A 134 19.29 8.38 14.90
N ASN A 135 19.79 9.01 13.83
CA ASN A 135 20.17 10.40 13.82
C ASN A 135 19.20 11.25 12.99
N PHE A 136 18.06 10.68 12.56
CA PHE A 136 17.11 11.40 11.74
C PHE A 136 16.43 12.52 12.53
N ASP A 137 16.54 13.75 12.02
CA ASP A 137 15.92 14.92 12.63
C ASP A 137 14.45 15.07 12.16
N PHE A 138 13.53 14.49 12.93
CA PHE A 138 12.10 14.59 12.70
C PHE A 138 11.55 16.03 12.73
N SER A 139 12.26 16.99 13.35
CA SER A 139 11.82 18.39 13.38
C SER A 139 11.88 19.06 12.00
N THR A 140 12.70 18.52 11.09
CA THR A 140 12.84 19.00 9.71
C THR A 140 11.98 18.21 8.72
N PHE A 141 11.28 17.18 9.19
CA PHE A 141 10.51 16.29 8.33
C PHE A 141 9.26 16.99 7.78
N SER A 142 9.14 17.04 6.46
CA SER A 142 8.08 17.79 5.78
C SER A 142 7.03 16.87 5.15
N LYS A 143 5.86 17.43 4.90
CA LYS A 143 4.80 16.79 4.11
C LYS A 143 5.31 16.29 2.75
N VAL A 144 6.15 17.07 2.07
CA VAL A 144 6.72 16.71 0.76
C VAL A 144 7.65 15.50 0.88
N ALA A 145 8.43 15.41 1.96
CA ALA A 145 9.25 14.23 2.22
C ALA A 145 8.38 12.99 2.47
N PHE A 146 7.29 13.14 3.21
CA PHE A 146 6.35 12.04 3.44
C PHE A 146 5.61 11.59 2.16
N GLN A 147 5.23 12.52 1.29
CA GLN A 147 4.60 12.19 -0.01
C GLN A 147 5.52 11.34 -0.90
N LYS A 148 6.84 11.52 -0.82
CA LYS A 148 7.81 10.65 -1.50
C LYS A 148 7.77 9.22 -0.94
N ILE A 149 7.68 9.07 0.38
CA ILE A 149 7.56 7.75 1.03
C ILE A 149 6.24 7.07 0.66
N LEU A 150 5.14 7.82 0.58
CA LEU A 150 3.86 7.28 0.09
C LEU A 150 3.98 6.78 -1.35
N ALA A 151 4.61 7.54 -2.24
CA ALA A 151 4.85 7.12 -3.62
C ALA A 151 5.78 5.89 -3.70
N ASP A 152 6.82 5.82 -2.87
CA ASP A 152 7.70 4.66 -2.77
C ASP A 152 6.94 3.42 -2.26
N PHE A 153 6.03 3.60 -1.29
CA PHE A 153 5.14 2.54 -0.84
C PHE A 153 4.27 2.03 -1.99
N GLU A 154 3.59 2.91 -2.72
CA GLU A 154 2.77 2.51 -3.87
C GLU A 154 3.57 1.75 -4.91
N LYS A 155 4.78 2.23 -5.23
CA LYS A 155 5.69 1.58 -6.17
C LYS A 155 6.10 0.18 -5.71
N VAL A 156 6.58 0.06 -4.47
CA VAL A 156 7.03 -1.22 -3.90
C VAL A 156 5.88 -2.21 -3.85
N MET A 157 4.68 -1.78 -3.44
CA MET A 157 3.52 -2.67 -3.35
C MET A 157 2.97 -3.07 -4.71
N ASN A 158 2.95 -2.17 -5.69
CA ASN A 158 2.61 -2.52 -7.06
C ASN A 158 3.60 -3.55 -7.63
N GLU A 159 4.91 -3.34 -7.45
CA GLU A 159 5.91 -4.30 -7.90
C GLU A 159 5.77 -5.65 -7.19
N ALA A 160 5.50 -5.64 -5.88
CA ALA A 160 5.33 -6.84 -5.09
C ALA A 160 4.08 -7.64 -5.46
N LEU A 161 2.99 -6.96 -5.82
CA LEU A 161 1.67 -7.55 -6.06
C LEU A 161 1.31 -7.66 -7.55
N THR A 162 2.21 -7.29 -8.46
CA THR A 162 2.04 -7.51 -9.90
C THR A 162 2.30 -8.98 -10.22
N ARG A 163 1.28 -9.71 -10.64
CA ARG A 163 1.42 -11.12 -10.99
C ARG A 163 1.83 -11.27 -12.44
N GLN A 164 2.48 -12.40 -12.75
CA GLN A 164 2.75 -12.78 -14.12
C GLN A 164 1.47 -12.94 -14.96
N LEU A 165 0.37 -13.40 -14.34
CA LEU A 165 -0.94 -13.48 -15.01
C LEU A 165 -1.47 -12.10 -15.42
N ASP A 166 -1.17 -11.06 -14.65
CA ASP A 166 -1.58 -9.69 -15.00
C ASP A 166 -0.77 -9.17 -16.19
N VAL A 167 0.52 -9.52 -16.25
CA VAL A 167 1.35 -9.21 -17.42
C VAL A 167 0.81 -9.89 -18.67
N HIS A 168 0.39 -11.14 -18.58
CA HIS A 168 -0.23 -11.84 -19.70
C HIS A 168 -1.58 -11.22 -20.11
N GLN A 169 -2.45 -10.87 -19.15
CA GLN A 169 -3.69 -10.15 -19.46
C GLN A 169 -3.43 -8.78 -20.10
N MET A 170 -2.45 -8.02 -19.62
CA MET A 170 -2.06 -6.75 -20.22
C MET A 170 -1.51 -6.94 -21.63
N ILE A 171 -0.73 -7.99 -21.87
CA ILE A 171 -0.27 -8.36 -23.22
C ILE A 171 -1.48 -8.69 -24.10
N ASP A 172 -2.40 -9.53 -23.64
CA ASP A 172 -3.60 -9.92 -24.38
C ASP A 172 -4.47 -8.71 -24.72
N GLU A 173 -4.68 -7.78 -23.77
CA GLU A 173 -5.41 -6.53 -24.01
C GLU A 173 -4.73 -5.65 -25.07
N VAL A 174 -3.40 -5.53 -25.04
CA VAL A 174 -2.64 -4.81 -26.07
C VAL A 174 -2.75 -5.49 -27.43
N LEU A 175 -2.66 -6.82 -27.48
CA LEU A 175 -2.77 -7.60 -28.72
C LEU A 175 -4.18 -7.53 -29.31
N ILE A 176 -5.23 -7.54 -28.49
CA ILE A 176 -6.62 -7.36 -28.91
C ILE A 176 -6.84 -5.93 -29.44
N ALA A 177 -6.32 -4.92 -28.74
CA ALA A 177 -6.45 -3.53 -29.15
C ALA A 177 -5.61 -3.16 -30.38
N ARG A 178 -4.54 -3.92 -30.67
CA ARG A 178 -3.64 -3.70 -31.81
C ARG A 178 -3.33 -5.01 -32.56
N PRO A 179 -4.29 -5.55 -33.32
CA PRO A 179 -4.13 -6.83 -34.02
C PRO A 179 -2.94 -6.86 -35.00
N GLN A 180 -2.58 -5.70 -35.56
CA GLN A 180 -1.48 -5.50 -36.52
C GLN A 180 -0.11 -5.95 -35.97
N LEU A 181 0.09 -5.94 -34.64
CA LEU A 181 1.36 -6.36 -34.01
C LEU A 181 1.60 -7.86 -34.15
N THR A 182 0.56 -8.65 -34.41
CA THR A 182 0.68 -10.11 -34.60
C THR A 182 1.08 -10.50 -36.02
N SER A 183 0.70 -9.72 -37.05
CA SER A 183 1.07 -10.00 -38.45
C SER A 183 2.56 -9.76 -38.71
N ASP A 184 3.16 -8.73 -38.08
CA ASP A 184 4.57 -8.37 -38.28
C ASP A 184 5.56 -9.39 -37.70
N VAL A 185 5.12 -10.27 -36.79
CA VAL A 185 5.94 -11.35 -36.20
C VAL A 185 5.89 -12.62 -37.07
N VAL A 186 4.78 -12.85 -37.77
CA VAL A 186 4.63 -14.01 -38.65
C VAL A 186 5.40 -13.80 -39.96
N ASP A 187 5.44 -12.57 -40.48
CA ASP A 187 6.13 -12.25 -41.74
C ASP A 187 7.66 -12.18 -41.63
N LYS A 188 8.23 -12.22 -40.42
CA LYS A 188 9.71 -12.24 -40.21
C LYS A 188 10.30 -13.65 -40.03
N ASN A 189 9.45 -14.68 -40.00
CA ASN A 189 9.86 -16.08 -39.84
C ASN A 189 9.60 -16.93 -41.11
N ASN A 190 9.26 -16.29 -42.23
CA ASN A 190 9.28 -16.85 -43.58
C ASN A 190 10.38 -16.16 -44.41
#